data_AF-A0AAD9NQI3-F1
#
_entry.id   AF-A0AAD9NQI3-F1
#
_cell.length_a   1.000
_cell.length_b   1.000
_cell.length_c   1.000
_cell.angle_alpha   90.00
_cell.angle_beta   90.00
_cell.angle_gamma   90.00
#
_symmetry.space_group_name_H-M   'P 1'
#
loop_
_entity.id
_entity.type
_entity.pdbx_description
1 polymer ?
#
loop_
_entity_poly.entity_id
_entity_poly.type
_entity_poly.pdbx_seq_one_letter_code
_entity_poly.pdbx_strand_id
1 'polypeptide(L)'
;MTLVRHFGQAWNLLRVAIAKVGFGGVQVPREFCEETVTTDTRLAMLLPTVKGLGVCSFALLQYLATMQNNFMEEYSRLTSQSCEECVSVRDVTRAHLISYHPERDLLPLVLSCCQYSLHVGKGSAVTYDFVNLQGQIEDRFLRNRPRLDPQVDLMAFREDFSSASIFTDLDKLIFQEPLGQAEHRRICSEMRDLTDMTNSLANLDIAIGFLVSVGGQPDSLLMAFMKDTLEMKADSIHSAQARQLCRLKHVKSLWLLLSHERAKRLARYGQDAFDNIDEKYRVPLSTDQQQQLDAMLRHIRVESLMAALYECSLLHITVRQDPNAEDYNDNQDQPYVSFQ
;
A
#
# COMPACT_ATOMS: atom_id res chain seq x y z
N MET A 1 -3.98 14.57 -22.05
CA MET A 1 -3.66 15.91 -21.49
C MET A 1 -4.80 16.60 -20.72
N THR A 2 -6.08 16.31 -20.99
CA THR A 2 -7.20 16.95 -20.26
C THR A 2 -7.41 16.41 -18.85
N LEU A 3 -7.20 15.11 -18.60
CA LEU A 3 -7.45 14.48 -17.29
C LEU A 3 -6.55 15.03 -16.18
N VAL A 4 -5.24 15.15 -16.44
CA VAL A 4 -4.27 15.71 -15.49
C VAL A 4 -4.63 17.15 -15.11
N ARG A 5 -5.12 17.93 -16.08
CA ARG A 5 -5.59 19.29 -15.82
C ARG A 5 -6.83 19.32 -14.92
N HIS A 6 -7.80 18.44 -15.15
CA HIS A 6 -8.99 18.34 -14.28
C HIS A 6 -8.61 17.86 -12.87
N PHE A 7 -7.68 16.92 -12.77
CA PHE A 7 -7.14 16.48 -11.47
C PHE A 7 -6.47 17.65 -10.75
N GLY A 8 -5.57 18.38 -11.41
CA GLY A 8 -4.89 19.52 -10.81
C GLY A 8 -5.85 20.61 -10.38
N GLN A 9 -6.89 20.89 -11.17
CA GLN A 9 -7.95 21.82 -10.79
C GLN A 9 -8.72 21.34 -9.55
N ALA A 10 -9.17 20.09 -9.52
CA ALA A 10 -9.88 19.52 -8.39
C ALA A 10 -9.03 19.51 -7.11
N TRP A 11 -7.76 19.11 -7.23
CA TRP A 11 -6.81 19.13 -6.12
C TRP A 11 -6.57 20.54 -5.59
N ASN A 12 -6.29 21.51 -6.47
CA ASN A 12 -6.00 22.89 -6.05
C ASN A 12 -7.20 23.54 -5.32
N LEU A 13 -8.42 23.15 -5.65
CA LEU A 13 -9.64 23.59 -4.95
C LEU A 13 -9.83 22.89 -3.59
N LEU A 14 -9.50 21.60 -3.51
CA LEU A 14 -9.85 20.76 -2.35
C LEU A 14 -8.70 20.53 -1.37
N ARG A 15 -7.45 20.83 -1.73
CA ARG A 15 -6.24 20.57 -0.92
C ARG A 15 -6.34 21.11 0.52
N VAL A 16 -6.91 22.29 0.70
CA VAL A 16 -7.07 22.92 2.03
C VAL A 16 -8.13 22.20 2.88
N ALA A 17 -9.15 21.64 2.25
CA ALA A 17 -10.18 20.86 2.93
C ALA A 17 -9.68 19.44 3.26
N ILE A 18 -8.94 18.81 2.33
CA ILE A 18 -8.33 17.50 2.50
C ILE A 18 -7.29 17.52 3.62
N ALA A 19 -6.48 18.58 3.73
CA ALA A 19 -5.49 18.74 4.80
C ALA A 19 -6.08 18.73 6.22
N LYS A 20 -7.39 19.00 6.37
CA LYS A 20 -8.10 19.03 7.65
C LYS A 20 -8.77 17.69 7.99
N VAL A 21 -8.97 16.82 7.01
CA VAL A 21 -9.74 15.57 7.17
C VAL A 21 -8.80 14.39 6.92
N GLY A 22 -8.59 13.57 7.95
CA GLY A 22 -7.89 12.29 7.80
C GLY A 22 -8.84 11.23 7.26
N PHE A 23 -8.43 10.51 6.21
CA PHE A 23 -9.24 9.46 5.60
C PHE A 23 -8.67 8.09 5.96
N GLY A 24 -9.44 7.28 6.69
CA GLY A 24 -9.09 5.88 6.96
C GLY A 24 -7.75 5.66 7.67
N GLY A 25 -7.28 6.61 8.48
CA GLY A 25 -5.97 6.56 9.15
C GLY A 25 -4.80 7.11 8.32
N VAL A 26 -5.03 7.54 7.08
CA VAL A 26 -4.03 8.19 6.24
C VAL A 26 -4.29 9.70 6.23
N GLN A 27 -3.34 10.46 6.78
CA GLN A 27 -3.33 11.93 6.68
C GLN A 27 -2.33 12.33 5.59
N VAL A 28 -2.76 13.20 4.68
CA VAL A 28 -1.86 13.79 3.70
C VAL A 28 -0.91 14.74 4.44
N PRO A 29 0.42 14.57 4.33
CA PRO A 29 1.38 15.53 4.85
C PRO A 29 1.10 16.95 4.36
N ARG A 30 1.29 17.94 5.24
CA ARG A 30 1.00 19.36 4.91
C ARG A 30 1.83 19.85 3.73
N GLU A 31 3.06 19.37 3.61
CA GLU A 31 4.01 19.67 2.53
C GLU A 31 3.40 19.39 1.15
N PHE A 32 2.70 18.26 0.99
CA PHE A 32 2.06 17.91 -0.29
C PHE A 32 0.78 18.71 -0.56
N CYS A 33 0.17 19.30 0.46
CA CYS A 33 -0.99 20.18 0.33
C CYS A 33 -0.61 21.64 -0.01
N GLU A 34 0.64 22.03 0.18
CA GLU A 34 1.13 23.39 -0.09
C GLU A 34 1.49 23.59 -1.56
N GLU A 35 2.00 22.55 -2.22
CA GLU A 35 2.33 22.58 -3.65
C GLU A 35 1.08 22.67 -4.54
N THR A 36 1.15 23.51 -5.58
CA THR A 36 0.08 23.62 -6.60
C THR A 36 0.34 22.61 -7.70
N VAL A 37 -0.67 21.82 -8.04
CA VAL A 37 -0.55 20.83 -9.11
C VAL A 37 -0.66 21.52 -10.46
N THR A 38 0.42 21.49 -11.24
CA THR A 38 0.55 21.96 -12.62
C THR A 38 0.80 20.78 -13.58
N THR A 39 0.90 21.05 -14.88
CA THR A 39 1.16 20.01 -15.91
C THR A 39 2.51 19.31 -15.76
N ASP A 40 3.43 19.88 -14.97
CA ASP A 40 4.78 19.38 -14.75
C ASP A 40 4.93 18.59 -13.43
N THR A 41 3.83 18.30 -12.74
CA THR A 41 3.89 17.54 -11.49
C THR A 41 4.39 16.12 -11.70
N ARG A 42 5.10 15.61 -10.69
CA ARG A 42 5.57 14.23 -10.63
C ARG A 42 4.39 13.28 -10.82
N LEU A 43 4.52 12.38 -11.81
CA LEU A 43 3.51 11.37 -12.15
C LEU A 43 3.07 10.54 -10.93
N ALA A 44 3.98 10.31 -9.98
CA ALA A 44 3.73 9.60 -8.73
C ALA A 44 2.53 10.14 -7.93
N MET A 45 2.22 11.44 -8.03
CA MET A 45 1.05 12.04 -7.36
C MET A 45 -0.29 11.55 -7.91
N LEU A 46 -0.33 11.18 -9.20
CA LEU A 46 -1.54 10.70 -9.89
C LEU A 46 -1.80 9.20 -9.65
N LEU A 47 -0.82 8.47 -9.13
CA LEU A 47 -0.92 7.04 -8.89
C LEU A 47 -1.49 6.81 -7.48
N PRO A 48 -2.63 6.12 -7.32
CA PRO A 48 -3.21 5.91 -6.00
C PRO A 48 -2.35 4.94 -5.19
N THR A 49 -1.70 5.46 -4.14
CA THR A 49 -0.83 4.69 -3.25
C THR A 49 -1.13 5.06 -1.80
N VAL A 50 -0.83 4.16 -0.86
CA VAL A 50 -0.97 4.42 0.59
C VAL A 50 0.24 5.14 1.19
N LYS A 51 1.33 5.31 0.43
CA LYS A 51 2.59 5.93 0.85
C LYS A 51 3.08 6.95 -0.17
N GLY A 52 3.78 7.97 0.30
CA GLY A 52 4.41 9.00 -0.54
C GLY A 52 3.41 9.90 -1.26
N LEU A 53 3.82 10.43 -2.42
CA LEU A 53 3.03 11.43 -3.18
C LEU A 53 1.69 10.91 -3.69
N GLY A 54 1.55 9.60 -3.91
CA GLY A 54 0.31 8.99 -4.41
C GLY A 54 -0.83 8.95 -3.39
N VAL A 55 -0.54 9.28 -2.13
CA VAL A 55 -1.56 9.53 -1.09
C VAL A 55 -2.48 10.70 -1.48
N CYS A 56 -1.99 11.66 -2.29
CA CYS A 56 -2.79 12.79 -2.75
C CYS A 56 -3.97 12.36 -3.63
N SER A 57 -3.72 11.49 -4.62
CA SER A 57 -4.78 10.98 -5.49
C SER A 57 -5.77 10.10 -4.73
N PHE A 58 -5.27 9.26 -3.82
CA PHE A 58 -6.11 8.46 -2.94
C PHE A 58 -7.01 9.34 -2.05
N ALA A 59 -6.44 10.33 -1.36
CA ALA A 59 -7.17 11.22 -0.47
C ALA A 59 -8.20 12.08 -1.22
N LEU A 60 -7.88 12.57 -2.42
CA LEU A 60 -8.82 13.31 -3.25
C LEU A 60 -10.04 12.46 -3.61
N LEU A 61 -9.80 11.21 -4.02
CA LEU A 61 -10.88 10.29 -4.42
C LEU A 61 -11.76 9.91 -3.22
N GLN A 62 -11.13 9.60 -2.09
CA GLN A 62 -11.81 9.36 -0.80
C GLN A 62 -12.65 10.56 -0.38
N TYR A 63 -12.10 11.77 -0.47
CA TYR A 63 -12.79 13.01 -0.13
C TYR A 63 -14.04 13.21 -1.01
N LEU A 64 -13.90 13.08 -2.32
CA LEU A 64 -15.00 13.26 -3.26
C LEU A 64 -16.11 12.21 -3.06
N ALA A 65 -15.75 10.94 -2.86
CA ALA A 65 -16.71 9.88 -2.56
C ALA A 65 -17.43 10.14 -1.24
N THR A 66 -16.70 10.56 -0.20
CA THR A 66 -17.27 10.89 1.11
C THR A 66 -18.20 12.11 1.03
N MET A 67 -17.84 13.14 0.28
CA MET A 67 -18.68 14.33 0.09
C MET A 67 -20.01 13.97 -0.57
N GLN A 68 -20.00 13.16 -1.63
CA GLN A 68 -21.24 12.70 -2.26
C GLN A 68 -22.06 11.82 -1.31
N ASN A 69 -21.42 10.88 -0.61
CA ASN A 69 -22.10 9.99 0.33
C ASN A 69 -22.75 10.74 1.49
N ASN A 70 -22.06 11.69 2.11
CA ASN A 70 -22.60 12.50 3.20
C ASN A 70 -23.80 13.33 2.72
N PHE A 71 -23.73 13.89 1.50
CA PHE A 71 -24.85 14.63 0.93
C PHE A 71 -26.06 13.72 0.68
N MET A 72 -25.85 12.52 0.13
CA MET A 72 -26.91 11.54 -0.11
C MET A 72 -27.49 10.96 1.17
N GLU A 73 -26.68 10.78 2.22
CA GLU A 73 -27.14 10.35 3.54
C GLU A 73 -28.04 11.41 4.18
N GLU A 74 -27.65 12.68 4.12
CA GLU A 74 -28.47 13.80 4.57
C GLU A 74 -29.78 13.92 3.77
N TYR A 75 -29.72 13.75 2.45
CA TYR A 75 -30.91 13.71 1.59
C TYR A 75 -31.86 12.56 1.95
N SER A 76 -31.30 11.36 2.17
CA SER A 76 -32.07 10.16 2.55
C SER A 76 -32.77 10.36 3.91
N ARG A 77 -32.09 11.02 4.86
CA ARG A 77 -32.66 11.36 6.17
C ARG A 77 -33.85 12.32 6.05
N LEU A 78 -33.78 13.30 5.15
CA LEU A 78 -34.85 14.29 4.95
C LEU A 78 -36.04 13.74 4.16
N THR A 79 -35.80 12.85 3.20
CA THR A 79 -36.84 12.30 2.30
C THR A 79 -37.40 10.95 2.74
N SER A 80 -36.83 10.33 3.78
CA SER A 80 -37.17 8.98 4.25
C SER A 80 -37.08 7.89 3.16
N GLN A 81 -36.31 8.17 2.08
CA GLN A 81 -36.03 7.22 1.01
C GLN A 81 -34.66 6.59 1.25
N SER A 82 -34.61 5.27 1.41
CA SER A 82 -33.36 4.52 1.50
C SER A 82 -32.95 4.04 0.12
N CYS A 83 -31.79 4.48 -0.36
CA CYS A 83 -31.12 3.86 -1.52
C CYS A 83 -30.12 2.83 -1.00
N GLU A 84 -30.40 1.54 -1.23
CA GLU A 84 -29.50 0.42 -0.86
C GLU A 84 -28.43 0.14 -1.93
N GLU A 85 -28.54 0.78 -3.11
CA GLU A 85 -27.60 0.56 -4.20
C GLU A 85 -26.24 1.18 -3.86
N CYS A 86 -25.22 0.32 -3.85
CA CYS A 86 -23.83 0.68 -3.64
C CYS A 86 -23.02 0.36 -4.90
N VAL A 87 -22.29 1.35 -5.42
CA VAL A 87 -21.47 1.20 -6.63
C VAL A 87 -20.02 1.47 -6.26
N SER A 88 -19.12 0.57 -6.68
CA SER A 88 -17.68 0.77 -6.52
C SER A 88 -17.20 1.96 -7.34
N VAL A 89 -16.28 2.75 -6.79
CA VAL A 89 -15.63 3.88 -7.49
C VAL A 89 -15.05 3.51 -8.86
N ARG A 90 -14.71 2.24 -9.08
CA ARG A 90 -14.24 1.70 -10.36
C ARG A 90 -15.29 1.73 -11.48
N ASP A 91 -16.54 1.46 -11.13
CA ASP A 91 -17.66 1.30 -12.06
C ASP A 91 -18.53 2.56 -12.13
N VAL A 92 -18.03 3.66 -11.56
CA VAL A 92 -18.74 4.94 -11.55
C VAL A 92 -18.79 5.54 -12.95
N THR A 93 -20.01 5.77 -13.41
CA THR A 93 -20.28 6.56 -14.62
C THR A 93 -20.79 7.94 -14.23
N ARG A 94 -20.84 8.87 -15.19
CA ARG A 94 -21.39 10.22 -14.97
C ARG A 94 -22.83 10.22 -14.44
N ALA A 95 -23.61 9.19 -14.72
CA ALA A 95 -24.98 9.05 -14.24
C ALA A 95 -25.06 8.74 -12.73
N HIS A 96 -24.01 8.12 -12.17
CA HIS A 96 -23.92 7.80 -10.74
C HIS A 96 -23.41 8.99 -9.90
N LEU A 97 -22.94 10.07 -10.53
CA LEU A 97 -22.39 11.24 -9.87
C LEU A 97 -23.40 12.39 -9.80
N ILE A 98 -23.27 13.23 -8.75
CA ILE A 98 -23.96 14.52 -8.69
C ILE A 98 -23.18 15.50 -9.56
N SER A 99 -23.58 15.63 -10.83
CA SER A 99 -22.94 16.52 -11.80
C SER A 99 -23.92 17.59 -12.26
N TYR A 100 -23.53 18.86 -12.09
CA TYR A 100 -24.29 20.02 -12.55
C TYR A 100 -23.35 21.15 -12.97
N HIS A 101 -23.77 21.94 -13.96
CA HIS A 101 -23.09 23.16 -14.37
C HIS A 101 -23.87 24.39 -13.84
N PRO A 102 -23.27 25.29 -13.04
CA PRO A 102 -23.99 26.42 -12.43
C PRO A 102 -24.79 27.26 -13.44
N GLU A 103 -24.19 27.66 -14.55
CA GLU A 103 -24.86 28.53 -15.53
C GLU A 103 -25.82 27.82 -16.49
N ARG A 104 -25.59 26.54 -16.80
CA ARG A 104 -26.38 25.82 -17.81
C ARG A 104 -27.51 25.01 -17.20
N ASP A 105 -27.31 24.56 -15.97
CA ASP A 105 -28.24 23.68 -15.29
C ASP A 105 -28.95 24.40 -14.14
N LEU A 106 -28.23 25.06 -13.23
CA LEU A 106 -28.86 25.69 -12.06
C LEU A 106 -29.52 27.03 -12.39
N LEU A 107 -28.86 27.88 -13.17
CA LEU A 107 -29.38 29.22 -13.49
C LEU A 107 -30.77 29.17 -14.17
N PRO A 108 -31.01 28.32 -15.20
CA PRO A 108 -32.35 28.22 -15.79
C PRO A 108 -33.41 27.69 -14.81
N LEU A 109 -33.05 26.77 -13.91
CA LEU A 109 -33.96 26.23 -12.91
C LEU A 109 -34.40 27.32 -11.93
N VAL A 110 -33.45 28.11 -11.42
CA VAL A 110 -33.73 29.24 -10.52
C VAL A 110 -34.62 30.27 -11.22
N LEU A 111 -34.29 30.65 -12.46
CA LEU A 111 -35.08 31.61 -13.23
C LEU A 111 -36.50 31.11 -13.53
N SER A 112 -36.69 29.81 -13.76
CA SER A 112 -38.01 29.22 -13.98
C SER A 112 -38.91 29.24 -12.73
N CYS A 113 -38.30 29.27 -11.55
CA CYS A 113 -39.00 29.34 -10.26
C CYS A 113 -39.21 30.79 -9.77
N CYS A 114 -38.78 31.79 -10.55
CA CYS A 114 -39.03 33.20 -10.29
C CYS A 114 -40.45 33.57 -10.73
N GLN A 115 -41.32 33.90 -9.77
CA GLN A 115 -42.63 34.46 -10.04
C GLN A 115 -42.59 35.97 -9.90
N TYR A 116 -42.96 36.68 -10.96
CA TYR A 116 -43.08 38.14 -10.95
C TYR A 116 -44.52 38.52 -10.63
N SER A 117 -44.75 39.17 -9.49
CA SER A 117 -46.03 39.76 -9.17
C SER A 117 -45.96 41.27 -9.35
N LEU A 118 -46.86 41.81 -10.18
CA LEU A 118 -46.99 43.26 -10.37
C LEU A 118 -48.17 43.74 -9.53
N HIS A 119 -47.93 44.63 -8.58
CA HIS A 119 -49.00 45.27 -7.81
C HIS A 119 -49.12 46.72 -8.28
N VAL A 120 -50.31 47.11 -8.74
CA VAL A 120 -50.58 48.46 -9.25
C VAL A 120 -50.23 49.46 -8.15
N GLY A 121 -49.20 50.29 -8.41
CA GLY A 121 -48.72 51.33 -7.50
C GLY A 121 -47.59 50.95 -6.52
N LYS A 122 -47.11 49.70 -6.48
CA LYS A 122 -46.04 49.25 -5.55
C LYS A 122 -44.81 48.60 -6.21
N GLY A 123 -44.74 48.56 -7.54
CA GLY A 123 -43.62 47.99 -8.29
C GLY A 123 -43.69 46.46 -8.45
N SER A 124 -42.67 45.89 -9.09
CA SER A 124 -42.53 44.45 -9.33
C SER A 124 -41.92 43.77 -8.10
N ALA A 125 -42.65 42.85 -7.48
CA ALA A 125 -42.12 41.99 -6.42
C ALA A 125 -41.77 40.61 -7.00
N VAL A 126 -40.52 40.17 -6.81
CA VAL A 126 -40.05 38.85 -7.22
C VAL A 126 -40.22 37.89 -6.04
N THR A 127 -41.01 36.85 -6.22
CA THR A 127 -41.20 35.76 -5.26
C THR A 127 -40.59 34.47 -5.80
N TYR A 128 -39.89 33.72 -4.96
CA TYR A 128 -39.26 32.46 -5.35
C TYR A 128 -40.07 31.28 -4.81
N ASP A 129 -40.41 30.35 -5.69
CA ASP A 129 -41.03 29.07 -5.30
C ASP A 129 -39.94 28.05 -4.94
N PHE A 130 -39.56 28.03 -3.67
CA PHE A 130 -38.53 27.11 -3.15
C PHE A 130 -38.95 25.65 -3.19
N VAL A 131 -40.27 25.35 -3.11
CA VAL A 131 -40.78 23.98 -3.11
C VAL A 131 -40.61 23.37 -4.50
N ASN A 132 -40.97 24.13 -5.54
CA ASN A 132 -40.78 23.70 -6.91
C ASN A 132 -39.29 23.61 -7.29
N LEU A 133 -38.48 24.59 -6.86
CA LEU A 133 -37.04 24.55 -7.06
C LEU A 133 -36.40 23.32 -6.43
N GLN A 134 -36.79 22.99 -5.19
CA GLN A 134 -36.32 21.80 -4.49
C GLN A 134 -36.71 20.54 -5.27
N GLY A 135 -37.99 20.37 -5.63
CA GLY A 135 -38.45 19.19 -6.38
C GLY A 135 -37.73 19.02 -7.72
N GLN A 136 -37.45 20.10 -8.46
CA GLN A 136 -36.70 20.02 -9.71
C GLN A 136 -35.23 19.65 -9.52
N ILE A 137 -34.59 20.12 -8.43
CA ILE A 137 -33.21 19.74 -8.11
C ILE A 137 -33.14 18.26 -7.71
N GLU A 138 -34.09 17.82 -6.88
CA GLU A 138 -34.19 16.43 -6.45
C GLU A 138 -34.37 15.48 -7.64
N ASP A 139 -35.35 15.76 -8.49
CA ASP A 139 -35.68 14.92 -9.65
C ASP A 139 -34.55 14.84 -10.67
N ARG A 140 -33.82 15.94 -10.88
CA ARG A 140 -32.79 16.02 -11.93
C ARG A 140 -31.42 15.55 -11.48
N PHE A 141 -31.00 15.86 -10.25
CA PHE A 141 -29.63 15.63 -9.80
C PHE A 141 -29.47 14.57 -8.71
N LEU A 142 -30.50 14.32 -7.89
CA LEU A 142 -30.37 13.53 -6.66
C LEU A 142 -31.08 12.18 -6.72
N ARG A 143 -32.23 12.10 -7.40
CA ARG A 143 -33.03 10.87 -7.46
C ARG A 143 -32.21 9.71 -8.05
N ASN A 144 -32.32 8.55 -7.40
CA ASN A 144 -31.66 7.28 -7.76
C ASN A 144 -30.13 7.37 -7.88
N ARG A 145 -29.46 8.27 -7.15
CA ARG A 145 -27.99 8.26 -7.07
C ARG A 145 -27.54 7.20 -6.06
N PRO A 146 -26.68 6.25 -6.45
CA PRO A 146 -26.20 5.22 -5.55
C PRO A 146 -25.19 5.79 -4.55
N ARG A 147 -25.01 5.06 -3.44
CA ARG A 147 -23.87 5.28 -2.54
C ARG A 147 -22.60 4.80 -3.22
N LEU A 148 -21.51 5.53 -3.05
CA LEU A 148 -20.20 5.15 -3.59
C LEU A 148 -19.43 4.34 -2.56
N ASP A 149 -18.98 3.14 -2.92
CA ASP A 149 -18.00 2.41 -2.12
C ASP A 149 -16.60 2.99 -2.39
N PRO A 150 -15.97 3.62 -1.41
CA PRO A 150 -14.71 4.32 -1.61
C PRO A 150 -13.51 3.35 -1.73
N GLN A 151 -13.70 2.04 -1.86
CA GLN A 151 -12.59 1.13 -2.14
C GLN A 151 -11.95 1.44 -3.51
N VAL A 152 -10.65 1.77 -3.47
CA VAL A 152 -9.84 2.10 -4.63
C VAL A 152 -8.79 1.02 -4.80
N ASP A 153 -8.54 0.58 -6.04
CA ASP A 153 -7.37 -0.21 -6.33
C ASP A 153 -6.12 0.66 -6.21
N LEU A 154 -5.34 0.33 -5.19
CA LEU A 154 -4.05 0.93 -4.96
C LEU A 154 -3.03 0.29 -5.89
N MET A 155 -2.09 1.09 -6.38
CA MET A 155 -0.88 0.55 -7.00
C MET A 155 -0.03 -0.10 -5.92
N ALA A 156 0.24 -1.39 -6.11
CA ALA A 156 1.23 -2.12 -5.32
C ALA A 156 2.58 -2.05 -6.05
N PHE A 157 3.59 -1.49 -5.41
CA PHE A 157 4.96 -1.58 -5.92
C PHE A 157 5.60 -2.89 -5.47
N ARG A 158 6.59 -3.36 -6.22
CA ARG A 158 7.34 -4.58 -5.86
C ARG A 158 7.97 -4.47 -4.47
N GLU A 159 8.30 -3.26 -4.05
CA GLU A 159 8.87 -2.92 -2.74
C GLU A 159 7.87 -3.01 -1.58
N ASP A 160 6.55 -2.98 -1.87
CA ASP A 160 5.50 -3.18 -0.85
C ASP A 160 5.37 -4.67 -0.43
N PHE A 161 5.92 -5.58 -1.23
CA PHE A 161 6.10 -7.00 -0.90
C PHE A 161 7.39 -7.20 -0.10
N SER A 162 7.53 -6.49 1.02
CA SER A 162 8.54 -6.82 2.03
C SER A 162 8.33 -8.27 2.49
N SER A 163 9.40 -9.01 2.78
CA SER A 163 9.29 -10.34 3.39
C SER A 163 8.35 -10.34 4.60
N ALA A 164 8.26 -9.23 5.34
CA ALA A 164 7.34 -9.07 6.48
C ALA A 164 5.85 -9.09 6.09
N SER A 165 5.43 -8.42 5.02
CA SER A 165 4.02 -8.41 4.58
C SER A 165 3.64 -9.79 4.06
N ILE A 166 4.51 -10.40 3.25
CA ILE A 166 4.34 -11.77 2.74
C ILE A 166 4.18 -12.77 3.89
N PHE A 167 5.01 -12.71 4.93
CA PHE A 167 4.88 -13.61 6.08
C PHE A 167 3.65 -13.33 6.92
N THR A 168 3.22 -12.06 7.04
CA THR A 168 1.98 -11.72 7.74
C THR A 168 0.76 -12.31 7.03
N ASP A 169 0.75 -12.29 5.69
CA ASP A 169 -0.33 -12.89 4.92
C ASP A 169 -0.25 -14.42 4.90
N LEU A 170 0.96 -14.99 4.89
CA LEU A 170 1.16 -16.43 5.07
C LEU A 170 0.64 -16.91 6.43
N ASP A 171 0.93 -16.18 7.52
CA ASP A 171 0.49 -16.53 8.87
C ASP A 171 -1.04 -16.52 9.02
N LYS A 172 -1.75 -15.71 8.22
CA LYS A 172 -3.24 -15.70 8.18
C LYS A 172 -3.81 -16.93 7.48
N LEU A 173 -3.10 -17.50 6.51
CA LEU A 173 -3.57 -18.60 5.67
C LEU A 173 -3.14 -19.97 6.21
N ILE A 174 -1.92 -20.07 6.72
CA ILE A 174 -1.30 -21.32 7.16
C ILE A 174 -0.60 -21.07 8.49
N PHE A 175 -0.99 -21.81 9.52
CA PHE A 175 -0.31 -21.77 10.81
C PHE A 175 1.17 -22.15 10.68
N GLN A 176 2.07 -21.24 11.03
CA GLN A 176 3.52 -21.46 10.97
C GLN A 176 4.07 -21.92 12.34
N GLU A 177 4.90 -22.96 12.32
CA GLU A 177 5.60 -23.54 13.46
C GLU A 177 7.13 -23.48 13.25
N PRO A 178 7.91 -23.14 14.30
CA PRO A 178 9.36 -23.18 14.22
C PRO A 178 9.87 -24.61 14.05
N LEU A 179 10.93 -24.77 13.25
CA LEU A 179 11.66 -26.04 13.14
C LEU A 179 12.46 -26.32 14.43
N GLY A 180 12.65 -27.60 14.76
CA GLY A 180 13.44 -27.99 15.92
C GLY A 180 14.93 -27.70 15.72
N GLN A 181 15.65 -27.37 16.80
CA GLN A 181 17.09 -27.04 16.74
C GLN A 181 17.95 -28.16 16.13
N ALA A 182 17.53 -29.42 16.29
CA ALA A 182 18.21 -30.58 15.68
C ALA A 182 18.06 -30.60 14.15
N GLU A 183 16.88 -30.22 13.64
CA GLU A 183 16.57 -30.14 12.21
C GLU A 183 17.31 -28.95 11.59
N HIS A 184 17.32 -27.80 12.28
CA HIS A 184 18.13 -26.64 11.90
C HIS A 184 19.58 -27.02 11.62
N ARG A 185 20.25 -27.67 12.58
CA ARG A 185 21.67 -28.05 12.44
C ARG A 185 21.92 -28.99 11.27
N ARG A 186 21.01 -29.95 11.05
CA ARG A 186 21.12 -30.92 9.95
C ARG A 186 20.98 -30.23 8.59
N ILE A 187 19.96 -29.39 8.42
CA ILE A 187 19.72 -28.63 7.18
C ILE A 187 20.93 -27.73 6.87
N CYS A 188 21.44 -26.99 7.86
CA CYS A 188 22.60 -26.13 7.67
C CYS A 188 23.87 -26.90 7.31
N SER A 189 24.04 -28.13 7.83
CA SER A 189 25.22 -28.96 7.58
C SER A 189 25.27 -29.57 6.17
N GLU A 190 24.09 -29.76 5.55
CA GLU A 190 23.95 -30.25 4.18
C GLU A 190 24.16 -29.13 3.15
N MET A 191 23.69 -27.93 3.47
CA MET A 191 23.76 -26.75 2.60
C MET A 191 25.14 -26.11 2.70
N ARG A 192 26.19 -26.70 2.10
CA ARG A 192 27.58 -26.19 2.24
C ARG A 192 27.91 -25.07 1.25
N ASP A 193 27.36 -25.13 0.05
CA ASP A 193 27.66 -24.17 -1.01
C ASP A 193 26.73 -22.95 -0.96
N LEU A 194 27.29 -21.76 -1.16
CA LEU A 194 26.54 -20.50 -1.16
C LEU A 194 25.56 -20.42 -2.33
N THR A 195 25.94 -20.99 -3.48
CA THR A 195 25.10 -21.05 -4.69
C THR A 195 23.86 -21.92 -4.45
N ASP A 196 24.03 -23.11 -3.89
CA ASP A 196 22.94 -24.03 -3.55
C ASP A 196 21.98 -23.43 -2.52
N MET A 197 22.52 -22.69 -1.54
CA MET A 197 21.73 -21.97 -0.56
C MET A 197 20.92 -20.83 -1.18
N THR A 198 21.54 -20.06 -2.08
CA THR A 198 20.88 -18.93 -2.77
C THR A 198 19.80 -19.43 -3.73
N ASN A 199 20.06 -20.53 -4.45
CA ASN A 199 19.08 -21.18 -5.31
C ASN A 199 17.90 -21.76 -4.52
N SER A 200 18.18 -22.42 -3.39
CA SER A 200 17.13 -22.93 -2.49
C SER A 200 16.26 -21.79 -1.94
N LEU A 201 16.88 -20.67 -1.56
CA LEU A 201 16.17 -19.47 -1.10
C LEU A 201 15.29 -18.87 -2.21
N ALA A 202 15.81 -18.71 -3.42
CA ALA A 202 15.04 -18.19 -4.55
C ALA A 202 13.83 -19.09 -4.88
N ASN A 203 14.01 -20.42 -4.82
CA ASN A 203 12.92 -21.37 -5.02
C ASN A 203 11.89 -21.31 -3.88
N LEU A 204 12.34 -21.08 -2.64
CA LEU A 204 11.45 -20.86 -1.50
C LEU A 204 10.68 -19.53 -1.62
N ASP A 205 11.31 -18.45 -2.10
CA ASP A 205 10.63 -17.17 -2.35
C ASP A 205 9.47 -17.34 -3.33
N ILE A 206 9.71 -18.08 -4.42
CA ILE A 206 8.67 -18.41 -5.40
C ILE A 206 7.55 -19.23 -4.72
N ALA A 207 7.92 -20.30 -4.00
CA ALA A 207 6.94 -21.14 -3.33
C ALA A 207 6.08 -20.37 -2.31
N ILE A 208 6.70 -19.49 -1.51
CA ILE A 208 6.00 -18.64 -0.55
C ILE A 208 5.04 -17.69 -1.27
N GLY A 209 5.45 -17.07 -2.38
CA GLY A 209 4.58 -16.20 -3.18
C GLY A 209 3.30 -16.91 -3.66
N PHE A 210 3.42 -18.18 -4.07
CA PHE A 210 2.25 -18.99 -4.43
C PHE A 210 1.43 -19.43 -3.21
N LEU A 211 2.07 -19.77 -2.09
CA LEU A 211 1.37 -20.15 -0.86
C LEU A 211 0.51 -19.03 -0.30
N VAL A 212 0.96 -17.78 -0.42
CA VAL A 212 0.16 -16.60 -0.03
C VAL A 212 -1.08 -16.42 -0.93
N SER A 213 -1.02 -16.90 -2.18
CA SER A 213 -2.14 -16.76 -3.13
C SER A 213 -3.14 -17.93 -3.05
N VAL A 214 -2.64 -19.15 -2.87
CA VAL A 214 -3.42 -20.40 -2.96
C VAL A 214 -3.77 -20.96 -1.58
N GLY A 215 -2.99 -20.60 -0.55
CA GLY A 215 -3.02 -21.28 0.73
C GLY A 215 -2.48 -22.72 0.63
N GLY A 216 -2.72 -23.51 1.67
CA GLY A 216 -2.30 -24.90 1.70
C GLY A 216 -2.57 -25.59 3.03
N GLN A 217 -2.54 -26.92 3.02
CA GLN A 217 -2.72 -27.70 4.25
C GLN A 217 -1.40 -27.69 5.06
N PRO A 218 -1.41 -27.26 6.34
CA PRO A 218 -0.20 -27.08 7.15
C PRO A 218 0.72 -28.30 7.19
N ASP A 219 0.14 -29.51 7.21
CA ASP A 219 0.89 -30.76 7.34
C ASP A 219 1.38 -31.36 6.03
N SER A 220 1.01 -30.77 4.89
CA SER A 220 1.48 -31.23 3.58
C SER A 220 2.98 -30.93 3.40
N LEU A 221 3.66 -31.83 2.68
CA LEU A 221 5.09 -31.72 2.43
C LEU A 221 5.38 -30.54 1.49
N LEU A 222 6.34 -29.70 1.87
CA LEU A 222 6.76 -28.57 1.05
C LEU A 222 7.26 -29.02 -0.32
N MET A 223 8.03 -30.11 -0.37
CA MET A 223 8.54 -30.65 -1.63
C MET A 223 7.41 -31.20 -2.53
N ALA A 224 6.36 -31.78 -1.95
CA ALA A 224 5.20 -32.24 -2.72
C ALA A 224 4.48 -31.05 -3.36
N PHE A 225 4.29 -29.96 -2.61
CA PHE A 225 3.73 -28.72 -3.16
C PHE A 225 4.61 -28.14 -4.30
N MET A 226 5.92 -28.01 -4.07
CA MET A 226 6.84 -27.46 -5.08
C MET A 226 6.92 -28.33 -6.34
N LYS A 227 6.86 -29.66 -6.22
CA LYS A 227 6.95 -30.57 -7.36
C LYS A 227 5.61 -30.74 -8.07
N ASP A 228 4.54 -31.01 -7.33
CA ASP A 228 3.27 -31.46 -7.89
C ASP A 228 2.34 -30.27 -8.23
N THR A 229 2.51 -29.11 -7.58
CA THR A 229 1.73 -27.90 -7.86
C THR A 229 2.51 -26.88 -8.67
N LEU A 230 3.78 -26.65 -8.33
CA LEU A 230 4.62 -25.65 -9.01
C LEU A 230 5.50 -26.23 -10.13
N GLU A 231 5.45 -27.54 -10.37
CA GLU A 231 6.26 -28.25 -11.37
C GLU A 231 7.76 -27.95 -11.30
N MET A 232 8.26 -27.64 -10.10
CA MET A 232 9.68 -27.33 -9.89
C MET A 232 10.51 -28.61 -9.88
N LYS A 233 11.81 -28.46 -10.14
CA LYS A 233 12.74 -29.60 -10.18
C LYS A 233 12.82 -30.30 -8.81
N ALA A 234 13.09 -31.60 -8.81
CA ALA A 234 13.15 -32.41 -7.57
C ALA A 234 14.29 -32.02 -6.60
N ASP A 235 15.24 -31.23 -7.08
CA ASP A 235 16.38 -30.64 -6.36
C ASP A 235 16.17 -29.16 -5.99
N SER A 236 14.93 -28.64 -6.08
CA SER A 236 14.62 -27.23 -5.78
C SER A 236 15.07 -26.77 -4.39
N ILE A 237 15.11 -27.70 -3.42
CA ILE A 237 15.78 -27.51 -2.13
C ILE A 237 16.91 -28.52 -2.06
N HIS A 238 18.15 -28.03 -1.99
CA HIS A 238 19.34 -28.88 -2.07
C HIS A 238 19.49 -29.79 -0.83
N SER A 239 18.98 -29.39 0.34
CA SER A 239 18.94 -30.25 1.54
C SER A 239 17.94 -31.40 1.40
N ALA A 240 18.40 -32.63 1.60
CA ALA A 240 17.56 -33.82 1.59
C ALA A 240 16.66 -33.90 2.83
N GLN A 241 17.16 -33.47 3.99
CA GLN A 241 16.37 -33.42 5.23
C GLN A 241 15.26 -32.38 5.14
N ALA A 242 15.51 -31.22 4.55
CA ALA A 242 14.47 -30.22 4.34
C ALA A 242 13.36 -30.76 3.42
N ARG A 243 13.70 -31.50 2.37
CA ARG A 243 12.70 -32.10 1.45
C ARG A 243 11.82 -33.16 2.11
N GLN A 244 12.34 -33.89 3.11
CA GLN A 244 11.63 -35.00 3.75
C GLN A 244 10.84 -34.58 5.00
N LEU A 245 11.32 -33.58 5.73
CA LEU A 245 10.77 -33.21 7.04
C LEU A 245 9.99 -31.88 7.00
N CYS A 246 10.35 -30.95 6.12
CA CYS A 246 9.69 -29.65 6.09
C CYS A 246 8.30 -29.76 5.46
N ARG A 247 7.33 -29.25 6.21
CA ARG A 247 5.93 -29.11 5.82
C ARG A 247 5.61 -27.66 5.55
N LEU A 248 4.42 -27.37 5.00
CA LEU A 248 3.99 -25.99 4.73
C LEU A 248 3.95 -25.10 5.99
N LYS A 249 3.71 -25.69 7.16
CA LYS A 249 3.82 -24.98 8.45
C LYS A 249 5.25 -24.59 8.84
N HIS A 250 6.29 -25.13 8.22
CA HIS A 250 7.68 -24.84 8.58
C HIS A 250 8.37 -23.88 7.60
N VAL A 251 7.64 -23.37 6.60
CA VAL A 251 8.19 -22.62 5.47
C VAL A 251 8.84 -21.32 5.93
N LYS A 252 8.17 -20.56 6.80
CA LYS A 252 8.71 -19.31 7.37
C LYS A 252 10.01 -19.56 8.14
N SER A 253 10.02 -20.59 8.99
CA SER A 253 11.19 -20.95 9.79
C SER A 253 12.36 -21.42 8.94
N LEU A 254 12.10 -22.21 7.90
CA LEU A 254 13.12 -22.65 6.94
C LEU A 254 13.71 -21.46 6.18
N TRP A 255 12.87 -20.56 5.70
CA TRP A 255 13.34 -19.38 4.98
C TRP A 255 14.22 -18.47 5.86
N LEU A 256 13.79 -18.18 7.09
CA LEU A 256 14.58 -17.39 8.05
C LEU A 256 15.93 -18.04 8.36
N LEU A 257 15.95 -19.38 8.53
CA LEU A 257 17.17 -20.14 8.78
C LEU A 257 18.17 -20.00 7.62
N LEU A 258 17.70 -20.19 6.39
CA LEU A 258 18.56 -20.13 5.21
C LEU A 258 19.04 -18.72 4.93
N SER A 259 18.18 -17.71 5.11
CA SER A 259 18.55 -16.30 4.98
C SER A 259 19.61 -15.91 6.01
N HIS A 260 19.46 -16.35 7.27
CA HIS A 260 20.44 -16.12 8.33
C HIS A 260 21.80 -16.77 8.02
N GLU A 261 21.81 -18.04 7.61
CA GLU A 261 23.05 -18.73 7.26
C GLU A 261 23.72 -18.13 6.02
N ARG A 262 22.94 -17.66 5.04
CA ARG A 262 23.47 -16.92 3.89
C ARG A 262 24.18 -15.65 4.35
N ALA A 263 23.51 -14.83 5.15
CA ALA A 263 24.07 -13.59 5.69
C ALA A 263 25.36 -13.83 6.50
N LYS A 264 25.35 -14.86 7.36
CA LYS A 264 26.53 -15.27 8.15
C LYS A 264 27.72 -15.67 7.27
N ARG A 265 27.47 -16.30 6.13
CA ARG A 265 28.53 -16.68 5.18
C ARG A 265 29.03 -15.51 4.35
N LEU A 266 28.13 -14.68 3.84
CA LEU A 266 28.49 -13.43 3.15
C LEU A 266 29.40 -12.57 4.03
N ALA A 267 29.04 -12.40 5.31
CA ALA A 267 29.86 -11.69 6.28
C ALA A 267 31.25 -12.32 6.48
N ARG A 268 31.37 -13.66 6.43
CA ARG A 268 32.68 -14.34 6.51
C ARG A 268 33.55 -14.12 5.27
N TYR A 269 32.93 -13.97 4.10
CA TYR A 269 33.62 -13.66 2.85
C TYR A 269 33.88 -12.17 2.65
N GLY A 270 33.52 -11.32 3.62
CA GLY A 270 33.67 -9.86 3.51
C GLY A 270 32.73 -9.23 2.48
N GLN A 271 31.67 -9.94 2.07
CA GLN A 271 30.62 -9.44 1.20
C GLN A 271 29.50 -8.81 2.03
N ASP A 272 28.81 -7.83 1.46
CA ASP A 272 27.66 -7.22 2.12
C ASP A 272 26.53 -8.26 2.27
N ALA A 273 26.03 -8.37 3.49
CA ALA A 273 25.00 -9.31 3.88
C ALA A 273 23.63 -8.62 4.05
N PHE A 274 23.61 -7.28 3.95
CA PHE A 274 22.49 -6.43 4.30
C PHE A 274 22.19 -5.39 3.21
N ASP A 275 22.37 -5.73 1.94
CA ASP A 275 22.19 -4.84 0.77
C ASP A 275 20.88 -4.01 0.81
N ASN A 276 19.81 -4.53 1.42
CA ASN A 276 18.49 -3.91 1.49
C ASN A 276 18.24 -3.05 2.75
N ILE A 277 19.22 -2.88 3.64
CA ILE A 277 19.09 -2.04 4.85
C ILE A 277 19.57 -0.62 4.56
N ASP A 278 18.80 0.38 4.98
CA ASP A 278 19.15 1.79 4.87
C ASP A 278 20.50 2.11 5.57
N GLU A 279 21.33 2.96 4.94
CA GLU A 279 22.63 3.39 5.46
C GLU A 279 22.55 3.95 6.88
N LYS A 280 21.41 4.53 7.29
CA LYS A 280 21.19 5.04 8.65
C LYS A 280 21.37 3.98 9.75
N TYR A 281 21.17 2.70 9.43
CA TYR A 281 21.37 1.58 10.35
C TYR A 281 22.74 0.89 10.21
N ARG A 282 23.58 1.35 9.28
CA ARG A 282 24.90 0.76 8.98
C ARG A 282 26.07 1.51 9.63
N VAL A 283 25.79 2.34 10.62
CA VAL A 283 26.82 3.13 11.32
C VAL A 283 27.64 2.22 12.23
N PRO A 284 28.99 2.27 12.19
CA PRO A 284 29.82 1.49 13.09
C PRO A 284 29.60 1.90 14.55
N LEU A 285 29.55 0.90 15.43
CA LEU A 285 29.44 1.11 16.87
C LEU A 285 30.67 1.85 17.41
N SER A 286 30.46 2.78 18.34
CA SER A 286 31.57 3.45 19.03
C SER A 286 32.32 2.48 19.94
N THR A 287 33.58 2.80 20.26
CA THR A 287 34.45 1.94 21.09
C THR A 287 33.83 1.64 22.47
N ASP A 288 33.11 2.60 23.05
CA ASP A 288 32.40 2.42 24.34
C ASP A 288 31.20 1.48 24.22
N GLN A 289 30.43 1.59 23.12
CA GLN A 289 29.31 0.69 22.84
C GLN A 289 29.78 -0.73 22.58
N GLN A 290 30.92 -0.90 21.89
CA GLN A 290 31.51 -2.22 21.66
C GLN A 290 31.93 -2.89 22.97
N GLN A 291 32.51 -2.14 23.91
CA GLN A 291 32.91 -2.69 25.23
C GLN A 291 31.70 -3.10 26.07
N GLN A 292 30.62 -2.30 26.06
CA GLN A 292 29.37 -2.67 26.72
C GLN A 292 28.73 -3.91 26.09
N LEU A 293 28.75 -4.00 24.76
CA LEU A 293 28.23 -5.16 24.04
C LEU A 293 29.04 -6.42 24.36
N ASP A 294 30.38 -6.34 24.38
CA ASP A 294 31.24 -7.48 24.75
C ASP A 294 30.97 -7.98 26.18
N ALA A 295 30.74 -7.05 27.13
CA ALA A 295 30.37 -7.40 28.49
C ALA A 295 29.01 -8.14 28.56
N MET A 296 28.03 -7.71 27.74
CA MET A 296 26.71 -8.36 27.67
C MET A 296 26.74 -9.71 26.95
N LEU A 297 27.53 -9.84 25.88
CA LEU A 297 27.63 -11.06 25.08
C LEU A 297 28.23 -12.24 25.87
N ARG A 298 29.05 -11.99 26.89
CA ARG A 298 29.61 -13.05 27.77
C ARG A 298 28.55 -13.82 28.54
N HIS A 299 27.37 -13.24 28.74
CA HIS A 299 26.29 -13.84 29.51
C HIS A 299 25.17 -14.43 28.62
N ILE A 300 25.25 -14.26 27.29
CA ILE A 300 24.17 -14.59 26.37
C ILE A 300 24.63 -15.63 25.34
N ARG A 301 23.70 -16.49 24.91
CA ARG A 301 23.92 -17.39 23.77
C ARG A 301 23.92 -16.60 22.47
N VAL A 302 25.13 -16.26 22.00
CA VAL A 302 25.36 -15.43 20.81
C VAL A 302 24.63 -15.98 19.57
N GLU A 303 24.59 -17.30 19.35
CA GLU A 303 23.93 -17.86 18.17
C GLU A 303 22.42 -17.59 18.13
N SER A 304 21.73 -17.74 19.28
CA SER A 304 20.29 -17.46 19.37
C SER A 304 19.99 -15.96 19.25
N LEU A 305 20.85 -15.12 19.83
CA LEU A 305 20.73 -13.67 19.73
C LEU A 305 20.93 -13.19 18.28
N MET A 306 21.93 -13.72 17.58
CA MET A 306 22.22 -13.36 16.19
C MET A 306 21.09 -13.74 15.23
N ALA A 307 20.46 -14.91 15.44
CA ALA A 307 19.31 -15.32 14.65
C ALA A 307 18.11 -14.39 14.89
N ALA A 308 17.81 -14.06 16.15
CA ALA A 308 16.71 -13.16 16.51
C ALA A 308 16.94 -11.72 16.04
N LEU A 309 18.16 -11.20 16.15
CA LEU A 309 18.51 -9.87 15.65
C LEU A 309 18.43 -9.80 14.12
N TYR A 310 18.82 -10.87 13.43
CA TYR A 310 18.70 -10.95 11.97
C TYR A 310 17.22 -11.02 11.53
N GLU A 311 16.39 -11.77 12.25
CA GLU A 311 14.95 -11.77 12.01
C GLU A 311 14.34 -10.38 12.23
N CYS A 312 14.70 -9.70 13.32
CA CYS A 312 14.24 -8.34 13.58
C CYS A 312 14.72 -7.35 12.50
N SER A 313 15.96 -7.43 12.05
CA SER A 313 16.46 -6.54 11.00
C SER A 313 15.74 -6.80 9.68
N LEU A 314 15.49 -8.05 9.33
CA LEU A 314 14.84 -8.42 8.08
C LEU A 314 13.33 -8.14 8.08
N LEU A 315 12.63 -8.32 9.21
CA LEU A 315 11.17 -8.16 9.30
C LEU A 315 10.73 -6.76 9.75
N HIS A 316 11.55 -6.03 10.51
CA HIS A 316 11.16 -4.73 11.07
C HIS A 316 11.99 -3.56 10.57
N ILE A 317 13.24 -3.76 10.15
CA ILE A 317 14.10 -2.66 9.68
C ILE A 317 14.00 -2.48 8.17
N THR A 318 13.77 -3.55 7.39
CA THR A 318 13.46 -3.42 5.95
C THR A 318 12.08 -2.82 5.69
N VAL A 319 11.20 -2.80 6.70
CA VAL A 319 9.99 -1.98 6.66
C VAL A 319 10.46 -0.54 6.79
N ARG A 320 10.61 0.16 5.64
CA ARG A 320 10.76 1.61 5.61
C ARG A 320 9.62 2.25 6.42
N GLN A 321 9.86 2.48 7.70
CA GLN A 321 9.12 3.44 8.51
C GLN A 321 9.70 4.81 8.18
N ASP A 322 9.36 5.34 7.02
CA ASP A 322 9.45 6.78 6.81
C ASP A 322 8.41 7.22 5.78
N PRO A 323 7.32 7.85 6.22
CA PRO A 323 6.43 8.60 5.34
C PRO A 323 7.11 9.83 4.69
N ASN A 324 8.30 10.22 5.19
CA ASN A 324 9.00 11.46 4.86
C ASN A 324 10.45 11.25 4.35
N ALA A 325 10.88 10.03 4.02
CA ALA A 325 12.20 9.85 3.40
C ALA A 325 12.14 10.42 1.97
N GLU A 326 12.71 11.62 1.83
CA GLU A 326 12.93 12.31 0.57
C GLU A 326 13.57 11.35 -0.45
N ASP A 327 12.87 11.09 -1.56
CA ASP A 327 13.50 10.51 -2.74
C ASP A 327 14.50 11.54 -3.30
N TYR A 328 15.76 11.37 -2.93
CA TYR A 328 16.91 12.00 -3.59
C TYR A 328 17.85 10.90 -4.08
N ASN A 329 17.81 10.57 -5.37
CA ASN A 329 18.88 10.95 -6.31
C ASN A 329 18.50 10.53 -7.74
N ASP A 330 17.94 11.45 -8.51
CA ASP A 330 18.04 11.41 -9.96
C ASP A 330 18.74 12.71 -10.38
N ASN A 331 20.06 12.70 -10.24
CA ASN A 331 20.99 13.68 -10.78
C ASN A 331 22.36 13.01 -10.90
N GLN A 332 22.50 12.13 -11.90
CA GLN A 332 23.78 11.91 -12.56
C GLN A 332 23.63 12.23 -14.04
N ASP A 333 23.53 13.53 -14.34
CA ASP A 333 24.19 14.08 -15.52
C ASP A 333 25.70 13.84 -15.35
N GLN A 334 26.22 12.73 -15.89
CA GLN A 334 27.63 12.65 -16.23
C GLN A 334 27.81 12.97 -17.71
N PRO A 335 28.55 14.03 -18.07
CA PRO A 335 28.89 14.30 -19.45
C PRO A 335 29.86 13.23 -19.96
N TYR A 336 29.65 12.81 -21.20
CA TYR A 336 30.61 12.06 -21.99
C TYR A 336 32.00 12.71 -21.91
N VAL A 337 32.94 12.03 -21.26
CA VAL A 337 34.37 12.32 -21.43
C VAL A 337 34.92 11.28 -22.40
N SER A 338 35.05 11.70 -23.64
CA SER A 338 35.90 11.07 -24.64
C SER A 338 37.36 11.09 -24.17
N PHE A 339 38.01 9.93 -24.16
CA PHE A 339 39.45 9.88 -24.40
C PHE A 339 39.75 8.78 -25.41
N GLN A 340 40.57 9.18 -26.39
CA GLN A 340 41.15 8.38 -27.46
C GLN A 340 42.05 7.27 -26.92
#